data_AF-A0A354R9D6-F1
#
_entry.id   AF-A0A354R9D6-F1
#
_cell.length_a   1.000
_cell.length_b   1.000
_cell.length_c   1.000
_cell.angle_alpha   90.00
_cell.angle_beta   90.00
_cell.angle_gamma   90.00
#
_symmetry.space_group_name_H-M   'P 1'
#
loop_
_entity.id
_entity.type
_entity.pdbx_description
1 polymer ?
#
loop_
_entity_poly.entity_id
_entity_poly.type
_entity_poly.pdbx_seq_one_letter_code
_entity_poly.pdbx_strand_id
1 'polypeptide(L)'
;MENKSNVIDYLCRDNEAADIAELNKVNYAEIDVNANLNEALMQLESLKSEYKSIEVGNLVDQCKNTVIETVVGQFGLASVFIQCQDGGNVTTSHNFEKGITSSADDAAKYQKFKENNDGSRKWSDVRDEVGYDNPLPRMRKEAFKTQEVIIDEYTGTPLEKNGRAHLDHIVPAKEIESDPRTNLFQNPEERAK
;
A
#
# COMPACT_ATOMS: atom_id res chain seq x y z
N MET A 1 102.52 -27.48 48.91
CA MET A 1 101.81 -26.77 47.83
C MET A 1 100.35 -26.67 48.26
N GLU A 2 100.00 -25.60 48.97
CA GLU A 2 98.63 -25.38 49.44
C GLU A 2 97.90 -24.40 48.52
N ASN A 3 96.73 -24.86 48.08
CA ASN A 3 95.82 -24.23 47.15
C ASN A 3 95.05 -23.09 47.84
N LYS A 4 95.23 -21.84 47.40
CA LYS A 4 94.39 -20.72 47.84
C LYS A 4 93.39 -20.36 46.74
N SER A 5 92.18 -20.80 47.01
CA SER A 5 90.88 -20.49 46.42
C SER A 5 90.80 -19.15 45.67
N ASN A 6 90.40 -19.22 44.38
CA ASN A 6 89.88 -18.09 43.62
C ASN A 6 88.49 -17.74 44.20
N VAL A 7 88.42 -16.66 44.98
CA VAL A 7 87.13 -16.07 45.34
C VAL A 7 86.64 -15.31 44.12
N ILE A 8 85.77 -15.96 43.35
CA ILE A 8 85.00 -15.28 42.30
C ILE A 8 84.06 -14.32 43.03
N ASP A 9 84.19 -13.03 42.77
CA ASP A 9 83.29 -12.00 43.27
C ASP A 9 81.94 -12.13 42.54
N TYR A 10 80.98 -12.79 43.20
CA TYR A 10 79.66 -13.10 42.64
C TYR A 10 78.73 -11.88 42.57
N LEU A 11 79.09 -10.75 43.19
CA LEU A 11 78.19 -9.59 43.34
C LEU A 11 78.02 -8.74 42.06
N CYS A 12 78.86 -8.94 41.04
CA CYS A 12 78.82 -8.13 39.80
C CYS A 12 77.86 -8.70 38.73
N ARG A 13 77.60 -10.01 38.75
CA ARG A 13 76.74 -10.69 37.75
C ARG A 13 75.25 -10.41 37.93
N ASP A 14 74.82 -10.12 39.17
CA ASP A 14 73.41 -9.89 39.47
C ASP A 14 72.91 -8.54 38.91
N ASN A 15 73.79 -7.54 38.78
CA ASN A 15 73.47 -6.26 38.15
C ASN A 15 73.41 -6.35 36.61
N GLU A 16 74.35 -7.05 35.97
CA GLU A 16 74.34 -7.24 34.51
C GLU A 16 73.11 -8.03 34.03
N ALA A 17 72.68 -9.04 34.81
CA ALA A 17 71.47 -9.80 34.51
C ALA A 17 70.19 -8.96 34.64
N ALA A 18 70.15 -8.02 35.60
CA ALA A 18 69.02 -7.11 35.78
C ALA A 18 68.93 -6.09 34.63
N ASP A 19 70.05 -5.51 34.20
CA ASP A 19 70.11 -4.55 33.09
C ASP A 19 69.69 -5.19 31.76
N ILE A 20 70.12 -6.44 31.49
CA ILE A 20 69.71 -7.20 30.31
C ILE A 20 68.21 -7.52 30.35
N ALA A 21 67.65 -7.82 31.52
CA ALA A 21 66.22 -8.06 31.68
C ALA A 21 65.38 -6.79 31.43
N GLU A 22 65.88 -5.62 31.83
CA GLU A 22 65.22 -4.33 31.59
C GLU A 22 65.28 -3.92 30.12
N LEU A 23 66.43 -4.06 29.45
CA LEU A 23 66.59 -3.84 28.02
C LEU A 23 65.67 -4.74 27.18
N ASN A 24 65.53 -6.00 27.57
CA ASN A 24 64.60 -6.92 26.90
C ASN A 24 63.15 -6.47 27.06
N LYS A 25 62.72 -6.00 28.24
CA LYS A 25 61.37 -5.47 28.45
C LYS A 25 61.09 -4.25 27.57
N VAL A 26 62.05 -3.34 27.46
CA VAL A 26 61.93 -2.15 26.59
C VAL A 26 61.80 -2.57 25.12
N ASN A 27 62.62 -3.52 24.66
CA ASN A 27 62.56 -4.03 23.30
C ASN A 27 61.22 -4.75 23.02
N TYR A 28 60.73 -5.57 23.96
CA TYR A 28 59.40 -6.20 23.83
C TYR A 28 58.27 -5.15 23.77
N ALA A 29 58.34 -4.10 24.59
CA ALA A 29 57.37 -3.01 24.56
C ALA A 29 57.43 -2.23 23.23
N GLU A 30 58.61 -1.99 22.68
CA GLU A 30 58.79 -1.31 21.40
C GLU A 30 58.24 -2.17 20.24
N ILE A 31 58.51 -3.48 20.25
CA ILE A 31 57.94 -4.44 19.29
C ILE A 31 56.41 -4.45 19.36
N ASP A 32 55.83 -4.45 20.57
CA ASP A 32 54.38 -4.46 20.79
C ASP A 32 53.73 -3.15 20.34
N VAL A 33 54.33 -2.00 20.66
CA VAL A 33 53.87 -0.68 20.20
C VAL A 33 53.91 -0.60 18.67
N ASN A 34 54.98 -1.09 18.04
CA ASN A 34 55.10 -1.09 16.58
C ASN A 34 54.09 -2.05 15.92
N ALA A 35 53.84 -3.21 16.51
CA ALA A 35 52.82 -4.15 16.03
C ALA A 35 51.41 -3.52 16.08
N ASN A 36 51.06 -2.91 17.20
CA ASN A 36 49.78 -2.22 17.39
C ASN A 36 49.62 -1.03 16.44
N LEU A 37 50.69 -0.28 16.19
CA LEU A 37 50.67 0.85 15.25
C LEU A 37 50.47 0.37 13.81
N ASN A 38 51.13 -0.71 13.41
CA ASN A 38 50.95 -1.31 12.08
C ASN A 38 49.52 -1.84 11.89
N GLU A 39 48.93 -2.47 12.92
CA GLU A 39 47.55 -2.92 12.87
C GLU A 39 46.58 -1.74 12.72
N ALA A 40 46.77 -0.67 13.48
CA ALA A 40 45.96 0.54 13.38
C ALA A 40 46.07 1.19 11.98
N LEU A 41 47.26 1.22 11.38
CA LEU A 41 47.46 1.72 10.01
C LEU A 41 46.72 0.88 8.98
N MET A 42 46.78 -0.44 9.08
CA MET A 42 46.05 -1.35 8.18
C MET A 42 44.52 -1.15 8.28
N GLN A 43 44.00 -0.99 9.50
CA GLN A 43 42.58 -0.72 9.71
C GLN A 43 42.16 0.62 9.09
N LEU A 44 43.00 1.66 9.21
CA LEU A 44 42.74 2.98 8.64
C LEU A 44 42.75 2.99 7.11
N GLU A 45 43.66 2.23 6.49
CA GLU A 45 43.68 2.03 5.04
C GLU A 45 42.44 1.27 4.54
N SER A 46 42.00 0.24 5.27
CA SER A 46 40.76 -0.50 4.96
C SER A 46 39.55 0.42 5.02
N LEU A 47 39.40 1.19 6.10
CA LEU A 47 38.29 2.13 6.29
C LEU A 47 38.26 3.21 5.20
N LYS A 48 39.44 3.74 4.81
CA LYS A 48 39.56 4.72 3.72
C LYS A 48 39.12 4.14 2.38
N SER A 49 39.46 2.88 2.10
CA SER A 49 39.04 2.18 0.89
C SER A 49 37.53 1.99 0.82
N GLU A 50 36.93 1.55 1.93
CA GLU A 50 35.47 1.41 2.08
C GLU A 50 34.74 2.74 1.94
N TYR A 51 35.24 3.80 2.57
CA TYR A 51 34.64 5.13 2.45
C TYR A 51 34.62 5.63 1.00
N LYS A 52 35.73 5.44 0.28
CA LYS A 52 35.85 5.84 -1.13
C LYS A 52 34.91 5.04 -2.03
N SER A 53 34.70 3.75 -1.77
CA SER A 53 33.79 2.94 -2.56
C SER A 53 32.33 3.35 -2.35
N ILE A 54 31.94 3.68 -1.11
CA ILE A 54 30.61 4.22 -0.77
C ILE A 54 30.39 5.57 -1.45
N GLU A 55 31.36 6.47 -1.41
CA GLU A 55 31.27 7.80 -2.02
C GLU A 55 31.11 7.72 -3.54
N VAL A 56 31.88 6.84 -4.20
CA VAL A 56 31.75 6.59 -5.65
C VAL A 56 30.38 5.98 -5.98
N GLY A 57 29.87 5.04 -5.17
CA GLY A 57 28.54 4.46 -5.35
C GLY A 57 27.45 5.53 -5.29
N ASN A 58 27.49 6.38 -4.26
CA ASN A 58 26.54 7.48 -4.09
C ASN A 58 26.58 8.47 -5.27
N LEU A 59 27.78 8.81 -5.77
CA LEU A 59 27.92 9.72 -6.91
C LEU A 59 27.34 9.10 -8.19
N VAL A 60 27.54 7.81 -8.42
CA VAL A 60 26.97 7.09 -9.57
C VAL A 60 25.44 7.08 -9.49
N ASP A 61 24.87 6.85 -8.31
CA ASP A 61 23.42 6.85 -8.11
C ASP A 61 22.82 8.25 -8.30
N GLN A 62 23.47 9.30 -7.79
CA GLN A 62 23.05 10.68 -8.03
C GLN A 62 23.09 11.06 -9.52
N CYS A 63 24.14 10.65 -10.23
CA CYS A 63 24.28 10.88 -11.66
C CYS A 63 23.18 10.14 -12.43
N LYS A 64 22.91 8.86 -12.10
CA LYS A 64 21.81 8.09 -12.67
C LYS A 64 20.46 8.79 -12.47
N ASN A 65 20.14 9.18 -11.24
CA ASN A 65 18.89 9.84 -10.93
C ASN A 65 18.74 11.15 -11.70
N THR A 66 19.81 11.96 -11.75
CA THR A 66 19.81 13.23 -12.50
C THR A 66 19.58 13.01 -13.99
N VAL A 67 20.22 12.00 -14.59
CA VAL A 67 20.03 11.65 -16.01
C VAL A 67 18.60 11.18 -16.25
N ILE A 68 18.06 10.31 -15.39
CA ILE A 68 16.67 9.84 -15.48
C ILE A 68 15.70 11.02 -15.39
N GLU A 69 15.82 11.87 -14.38
CA GLU A 69 14.95 13.04 -14.18
C GLU A 69 15.03 14.02 -15.35
N THR A 70 16.23 14.28 -15.86
CA THR A 70 16.43 15.17 -17.00
C THR A 70 15.81 14.60 -18.26
N VAL A 71 16.03 13.32 -18.56
CA VAL A 71 15.45 12.65 -19.73
C VAL A 71 13.93 12.58 -19.61
N VAL A 72 13.40 12.17 -18.45
CA VAL A 72 11.95 12.10 -18.22
C VAL A 72 11.29 13.46 -18.32
N GLY A 73 11.90 14.50 -17.74
CA GLY A 73 11.38 15.86 -17.74
C GLY A 73 11.45 16.55 -19.11
N GLN A 74 12.62 16.55 -19.77
CA GLN A 74 12.84 17.26 -21.03
C GLN A 74 12.09 16.62 -22.21
N PHE A 75 11.97 15.28 -22.21
CA PHE A 75 11.29 14.56 -23.28
C PHE A 75 9.84 14.20 -22.95
N GLY A 76 9.33 14.63 -21.79
CA GLY A 76 7.94 14.36 -21.39
C GLY A 76 7.61 12.87 -21.28
N LEU A 77 8.60 12.03 -21.00
CA LEU A 77 8.47 10.57 -20.94
C LEU A 77 7.80 10.07 -19.64
N ALA A 78 7.23 10.98 -18.85
CA ALA A 78 6.43 10.62 -17.69
C ALA A 78 5.32 9.63 -18.07
N SER A 79 4.75 9.74 -19.27
CA SER A 79 3.76 8.79 -19.81
C SER A 79 4.25 7.35 -19.98
N VAL A 80 5.57 7.12 -20.07
CA VAL A 80 6.16 5.77 -20.12
C VAL A 80 6.12 5.09 -18.75
N PHE A 81 6.18 5.90 -17.68
CA PHE A 81 6.15 5.43 -16.29
C PHE A 81 4.76 5.51 -15.67
N ILE A 82 3.90 6.41 -16.17
CA ILE A 82 2.50 6.50 -15.78
C ILE A 82 1.74 5.39 -16.49
N GLN A 83 1.11 4.51 -15.71
CA GLN A 83 0.13 3.58 -16.27
C GLN A 83 -1.08 4.38 -16.76
N CYS A 84 -1.09 4.71 -18.05
CA CYS A 84 -2.26 5.27 -18.71
C CYS A 84 -3.33 4.18 -18.81
N GLN A 85 -4.28 4.22 -17.88
CA GLN A 85 -5.49 3.41 -17.96
C GLN A 85 -6.53 4.10 -18.84
N ASP A 86 -7.25 3.31 -19.62
CA ASP A 86 -8.40 3.81 -20.39
C ASP A 86 -9.44 4.39 -19.42
N GLY A 87 -9.97 5.57 -19.73
CA GLY A 87 -10.86 6.31 -18.84
C GLY A 87 -10.22 7.05 -17.67
N GLY A 88 -8.90 6.93 -17.44
CA GLY A 88 -8.17 7.66 -16.40
C GLY A 88 -8.43 7.15 -14.96
N ASN A 89 -8.06 7.95 -13.95
CA ASN A 89 -8.11 7.55 -12.53
C ASN A 89 -9.49 7.60 -11.88
N VAL A 90 -10.50 8.11 -12.57
CA VAL A 90 -11.86 8.24 -12.03
C VAL A 90 -12.86 7.62 -12.99
N THR A 91 -13.68 6.72 -12.48
CA THR A 91 -14.81 6.16 -13.22
C THR A 91 -15.89 7.23 -13.36
N THR A 92 -16.02 7.80 -14.55
CA THR A 92 -17.14 8.70 -14.88
C THR A 92 -18.36 7.90 -15.30
N SER A 93 -19.57 8.49 -15.25
CA SER A 93 -20.78 7.82 -15.73
C SER A 93 -20.68 7.39 -17.20
N HIS A 94 -20.00 8.20 -18.03
CA HIS A 94 -19.78 7.88 -19.43
C HIS A 94 -18.81 6.71 -19.63
N ASN A 95 -17.75 6.63 -18.82
CA ASN A 95 -16.81 5.52 -18.85
C ASN A 95 -17.50 4.23 -18.36
N PHE A 96 -18.27 4.32 -17.27
CA PHE A 96 -19.00 3.19 -16.71
C PHE A 96 -20.02 2.62 -17.70
N GLU A 97 -20.78 3.45 -18.41
CA GLU A 97 -21.71 2.99 -19.46
C GLU A 97 -20.99 2.17 -20.55
N LYS A 98 -19.75 2.54 -20.87
CA LYS A 98 -18.89 1.85 -21.84
C LYS A 98 -18.14 0.64 -21.26
N GLY A 99 -18.27 0.36 -19.96
CA GLY A 99 -17.53 -0.70 -19.28
C GLY A 99 -16.06 -0.36 -19.00
N ILE A 100 -15.70 0.91 -19.02
CA ILE A 100 -14.36 1.42 -18.68
C ILE A 100 -14.39 1.89 -17.23
N THR A 101 -13.60 1.26 -16.37
CA THR A 101 -13.61 1.51 -14.91
C THR A 101 -12.20 1.68 -14.37
N SER A 102 -12.02 2.61 -13.44
CA SER A 102 -10.72 2.96 -12.84
C SER A 102 -10.37 2.12 -11.61
N SER A 103 -11.34 1.40 -11.04
CA SER A 103 -11.17 0.58 -9.84
C SER A 103 -11.82 -0.80 -9.98
N ALA A 104 -11.35 -1.78 -9.20
CA ALA A 104 -11.92 -3.12 -9.18
C ALA A 104 -13.36 -3.14 -8.64
N ASP A 105 -13.67 -2.25 -7.69
CA ASP A 105 -15.02 -2.12 -7.13
C ASP A 105 -16.01 -1.61 -8.18
N ASP A 106 -15.61 -0.61 -8.98
CA ASP A 106 -16.42 -0.11 -10.08
C ASP A 106 -16.59 -1.16 -11.18
N ALA A 107 -15.55 -1.95 -11.46
CA ALA A 107 -15.64 -3.07 -12.40
C ALA A 107 -16.67 -4.12 -11.93
N ALA A 108 -16.70 -4.43 -10.63
CA ALA A 108 -17.68 -5.34 -10.05
C ALA A 108 -19.11 -4.78 -10.12
N LYS A 109 -19.29 -3.47 -9.88
CA LYS A 109 -20.58 -2.79 -10.08
C LYS A 109 -21.03 -2.85 -11.54
N TYR A 110 -20.12 -2.62 -12.49
CA TYR A 110 -20.43 -2.69 -13.91
C TYR A 110 -20.86 -4.09 -14.33
N GLN A 111 -20.17 -5.12 -13.83
CA GLN A 111 -20.53 -6.50 -14.13
C GLN A 111 -21.94 -6.85 -13.64
N LYS A 112 -22.31 -6.43 -12.42
CA LYS A 112 -23.69 -6.59 -11.91
C LYS A 112 -24.70 -5.82 -12.72
N PHE A 113 -24.39 -4.56 -13.06
CA PHE A 113 -25.24 -3.74 -13.93
C PHE A 113 -25.50 -4.42 -15.27
N LYS A 114 -24.46 -4.98 -15.88
CA LYS A 114 -24.55 -5.71 -17.15
C LYS A 114 -25.43 -6.96 -17.01
N GLU A 115 -25.16 -7.80 -16.01
CA GLU A 115 -25.92 -9.04 -15.76
C GLU A 115 -27.41 -8.77 -15.49
N ASN A 116 -27.73 -7.66 -14.82
CA ASN A 116 -29.11 -7.26 -14.56
C ASN A 116 -29.86 -6.80 -15.83
N ASN A 117 -29.13 -6.34 -16.86
CA ASN A 117 -29.72 -5.68 -18.03
C ASN A 117 -29.53 -6.45 -19.36
N ASP A 118 -28.62 -7.41 -19.45
CA ASP A 118 -28.32 -8.17 -20.68
C ASP A 118 -29.18 -9.45 -20.85
N GLY A 119 -30.07 -9.72 -19.89
CA GLY A 119 -30.94 -10.89 -19.89
C GLY A 119 -30.34 -12.14 -19.25
N SER A 120 -29.12 -12.06 -18.70
CA SER A 120 -28.51 -13.15 -17.92
C SER A 120 -29.31 -13.50 -16.67
N ARG A 121 -30.03 -12.52 -16.11
CA ARG A 121 -30.85 -12.67 -14.90
C ARG A 121 -32.32 -12.37 -15.20
N LYS A 122 -33.21 -13.09 -14.51
CA LYS A 122 -34.63 -12.76 -14.54
C LYS A 122 -34.87 -11.50 -13.72
N TRP A 123 -35.67 -10.58 -14.27
CA TRP A 123 -36.00 -9.33 -13.61
C TRP A 123 -36.70 -9.51 -12.26
N SER A 124 -37.51 -10.56 -12.10
CA SER A 124 -38.12 -10.92 -10.81
C SER A 124 -37.08 -11.09 -9.71
N ASP A 125 -35.98 -11.78 -10.02
CA ASP A 125 -34.98 -12.15 -9.03
C ASP A 125 -34.17 -10.93 -8.60
N VAL A 126 -33.87 -10.02 -9.55
CA VAL A 126 -33.21 -8.73 -9.26
C VAL A 126 -34.10 -7.86 -8.38
N ARG A 127 -35.39 -7.76 -8.71
CA ARG A 127 -36.35 -6.96 -7.95
C ARG A 127 -36.49 -7.44 -6.51
N ASP A 128 -36.55 -8.76 -6.32
CA ASP A 128 -36.69 -9.40 -5.02
C ASP A 128 -35.41 -9.31 -4.19
N GLU A 129 -34.23 -9.54 -4.80
CA GLU A 129 -32.93 -9.46 -4.11
C GLU A 129 -32.64 -8.06 -3.58
N VAL A 130 -32.88 -7.03 -4.41
CA VAL A 130 -32.65 -5.63 -4.04
C VAL A 130 -33.73 -5.14 -3.07
N GLY A 131 -34.91 -5.74 -3.10
CA GLY A 131 -35.95 -5.51 -2.11
C GLY A 131 -36.84 -4.30 -2.39
N TYR A 132 -37.02 -3.94 -3.67
CA TYR A 132 -37.88 -2.81 -4.09
C TYR A 132 -39.31 -2.89 -3.54
N ASP A 133 -39.81 -4.10 -3.27
CA ASP A 133 -41.20 -4.34 -2.83
C ASP A 133 -41.34 -4.43 -1.30
N ASN A 134 -40.22 -4.56 -0.56
CA ASN A 134 -40.20 -4.76 0.89
C ASN A 134 -40.98 -3.69 1.69
N PRO A 135 -40.92 -2.38 1.37
CA PRO A 135 -41.63 -1.39 2.16
C PRO A 135 -43.15 -1.32 1.86
N LEU A 136 -43.58 -1.75 0.66
CA LEU A 136 -44.95 -1.53 0.17
C LEU A 136 -46.04 -2.16 1.06
N PRO A 137 -45.94 -3.42 1.53
CA PRO A 137 -46.98 -4.02 2.38
C PRO A 137 -47.15 -3.28 3.70
N ARG A 138 -46.06 -2.76 4.28
CA ARG A 138 -46.09 -2.01 5.54
C ARG A 138 -46.73 -0.64 5.33
N MET A 139 -46.27 0.10 4.32
CA MET A 139 -46.82 1.42 3.97
C MET A 139 -48.31 1.34 3.65
N ARG A 140 -48.72 0.31 2.90
CA ARG A 140 -50.14 0.05 2.64
C ARG A 140 -50.91 -0.12 3.94
N LYS A 141 -50.49 -1.07 4.80
CA LYS A 141 -51.19 -1.34 6.06
C LYS A 141 -51.32 -0.09 6.94
N GLU A 142 -50.31 0.76 6.95
CA GLU A 142 -50.31 2.02 7.69
C GLU A 142 -51.30 3.02 7.10
N ALA A 143 -51.26 3.27 5.79
CA ALA A 143 -52.18 4.17 5.11
C ALA A 143 -53.65 3.78 5.31
N PHE A 144 -53.98 2.49 5.20
CA PHE A 144 -55.34 1.97 5.41
C PHE A 144 -55.84 2.11 6.86
N LYS A 145 -54.94 2.23 7.84
CA LYS A 145 -55.28 2.46 9.26
C LYS A 145 -55.45 3.94 9.58
N THR A 146 -54.61 4.80 9.01
CA THR A 146 -54.54 6.22 9.35
C THR A 146 -55.51 7.08 8.57
N GLN A 147 -55.81 6.70 7.32
CA GLN A 147 -56.66 7.50 6.42
C GLN A 147 -58.09 6.96 6.42
N GLU A 148 -59.07 7.84 6.62
CA GLU A 148 -60.51 7.47 6.54
C GLU A 148 -60.90 7.09 5.12
N VAL A 149 -60.50 7.90 4.13
CA VAL A 149 -60.73 7.68 2.69
C VAL A 149 -59.38 7.76 1.97
N ILE A 150 -59.08 6.75 1.17
CA ILE A 150 -57.92 6.75 0.26
C ILE A 150 -58.46 6.88 -1.15
N ILE A 151 -57.95 7.82 -1.93
CA ILE A 151 -58.34 8.03 -3.33
C ILE A 151 -57.26 7.41 -4.21
N ASP A 152 -57.66 6.60 -5.19
CA ASP A 152 -56.75 6.12 -6.23
C ASP A 152 -56.32 7.30 -7.12
N GLU A 153 -55.02 7.52 -7.23
CA GLU A 153 -54.44 8.62 -8.01
C GLU A 153 -54.69 8.46 -9.51
N TYR A 154 -54.82 7.23 -10.01
CA TYR A 154 -55.00 6.96 -11.44
C TYR A 154 -56.45 7.07 -11.90
N THR A 155 -57.41 6.70 -11.05
CA THR A 155 -58.85 6.72 -11.40
C THR A 155 -59.63 7.85 -10.75
N GLY A 156 -59.09 8.48 -9.70
CA GLY A 156 -59.78 9.51 -8.91
C GLY A 156 -60.93 8.96 -8.06
N THR A 157 -61.05 7.64 -7.92
CA THR A 157 -62.13 6.99 -7.16
C THR A 157 -61.67 6.56 -5.77
N PRO A 158 -62.58 6.51 -4.77
CA PRO A 158 -62.22 6.03 -3.44
C PRO A 158 -61.91 4.53 -3.46
N LEU A 159 -60.77 4.14 -2.89
CA LEU A 159 -60.34 2.76 -2.76
C LEU A 159 -61.13 2.01 -1.69
N GLU A 160 -61.60 0.82 -2.05
CA GLU A 160 -62.22 -0.09 -1.10
C GLU A 160 -61.18 -0.67 -0.13
N LYS A 161 -61.50 -0.69 1.16
CA LYS A 161 -60.66 -1.28 2.22
C LYS A 161 -60.78 -2.81 2.30
N ASN A 162 -60.83 -3.48 1.15
CA ASN A 162 -61.00 -4.93 1.00
C ASN A 162 -59.66 -5.68 0.89
N GLY A 163 -58.53 -4.97 0.94
CA GLY A 163 -57.18 -5.53 0.90
C GLY A 163 -56.69 -5.96 -0.49
N ARG A 164 -57.46 -5.74 -1.55
CA ARG A 164 -57.08 -6.02 -2.95
C ARG A 164 -56.25 -4.91 -3.58
N ALA A 165 -56.25 -3.71 -3.00
CA ALA A 165 -55.43 -2.61 -3.46
C ALA A 165 -53.94 -2.89 -3.20
N HIS A 166 -53.10 -2.56 -4.17
CA HIS A 166 -51.65 -2.63 -4.08
C HIS A 166 -51.06 -1.23 -4.22
N LEU A 167 -49.88 -1.03 -3.63
CA LEU A 167 -49.07 0.14 -3.91
C LEU A 167 -48.13 -0.22 -5.04
N ASP A 168 -48.00 0.66 -6.00
CA ASP A 168 -47.08 0.53 -7.12
C ASP A 168 -45.93 1.54 -7.00
N HIS A 169 -44.83 1.25 -7.70
CA HIS A 169 -43.72 2.19 -7.83
C HIS A 169 -44.08 3.30 -8.80
N ILE A 170 -43.76 4.55 -8.46
CA ILE A 170 -43.88 5.70 -9.37
C ILE A 170 -42.87 5.56 -10.51
N VAL A 171 -41.61 5.24 -10.17
CA VAL A 171 -40.56 4.92 -11.13
C VAL A 171 -40.36 3.42 -11.13
N PRO A 172 -40.45 2.73 -12.28
CA PRO A 172 -40.23 1.30 -12.33
C PRO A 172 -38.83 0.96 -11.82
N ALA A 173 -38.71 -0.06 -10.96
CA ALA A 173 -37.40 -0.53 -10.49
C ALA A 173 -36.45 -0.89 -11.64
N LYS A 174 -37.00 -1.32 -12.80
CA LYS A 174 -36.21 -1.60 -14.00
C LYS A 174 -35.52 -0.35 -14.54
N GLU A 175 -36.19 0.79 -14.52
CA GLU A 175 -35.61 2.05 -14.97
C GLU A 175 -34.44 2.47 -14.07
N ILE A 176 -34.58 2.27 -12.75
CA ILE A 176 -33.52 2.52 -11.77
C ILE A 176 -32.31 1.60 -12.02
N GLU A 177 -32.53 0.30 -12.23
CA GLU A 177 -31.45 -0.67 -12.49
C GLU A 177 -30.83 -0.54 -13.88
N SER A 178 -31.56 0.00 -14.86
CA SER A 178 -31.06 0.26 -16.21
C SER A 178 -30.26 1.57 -16.32
N ASP A 179 -30.31 2.45 -15.32
CA ASP A 179 -29.45 3.64 -15.29
C ASP A 179 -28.01 3.27 -14.84
N PRO A 180 -26.97 3.52 -15.65
CA PRO A 180 -25.58 3.32 -15.24
C PRO A 180 -25.17 4.20 -14.05
N ARG A 181 -25.78 5.39 -13.88
CA ARG A 181 -25.42 6.35 -12.84
C ARG A 181 -25.82 5.86 -11.45
N THR A 182 -27.04 5.36 -11.31
CA THR A 182 -27.53 4.78 -10.05
C THR A 182 -26.66 3.58 -9.66
N ASN A 183 -26.24 2.77 -10.63
CA ASN A 183 -25.39 1.61 -10.39
C ASN A 183 -23.94 1.95 -10.00
N LEU A 184 -23.42 3.08 -10.49
CA LEU A 184 -22.08 3.54 -10.12
C LEU A 184 -22.07 4.19 -8.73
N PHE A 185 -23.02 5.09 -8.45
CA PHE A 185 -22.99 5.95 -7.27
C PHE A 185 -23.79 5.43 -6.08
N GLN A 186 -24.73 4.51 -6.27
CA GLN A 186 -25.60 4.00 -5.21
C GLN A 186 -25.44 2.50 -5.02
N ASN A 187 -25.55 2.09 -3.77
CA ASN A 187 -25.65 0.70 -3.33
C ASN A 187 -27.10 0.19 -3.52
N PRO A 188 -27.32 -1.14 -3.62
CA PRO A 188 -28.65 -1.70 -3.84
C PRO A 188 -29.72 -1.21 -2.86
N GLU A 189 -29.38 -1.11 -1.57
CA GLU A 189 -30.31 -0.62 -0.54
C GLU A 189 -30.71 0.85 -0.72
N GLU A 190 -29.81 1.67 -1.27
CA GLU A 190 -30.11 3.09 -1.55
C GLU A 190 -31.00 3.24 -2.78
N ARG A 191 -30.86 2.34 -3.76
CA ARG A 191 -31.71 2.31 -4.95
C ARG A 191 -33.15 1.86 -4.64
N ALA A 192 -33.32 1.02 -3.62
CA ALA A 192 -34.61 0.47 -3.20
C ALA A 192 -35.45 1.39 -2.29
N LYS A 193 -34.94 2.58 -1.93
CA LYS A 193 -35.62 3.56 -1.07
C LYS A 193 -36.37 4.60 -1.88
#